data_AF-A0A837NCI3-F1
#
_entry.id   AF-A0A837NCI3-F1
#
_cell.length_a   1.000
_cell.length_b   1.000
_cell.length_c   1.000
_cell.angle_alpha   90.00
_cell.angle_beta   90.00
_cell.angle_gamma   90.00
#
_symmetry.space_group_name_H-M   'P 1'
#
loop_
_entity.id
_entity.type
_entity.pdbx_description
1 polymer ?
#
loop_
_entity_poly.entity_id
_entity_poly.type
_entity_poly.pdbx_seq_one_letter_code
_entity_poly.pdbx_strand_id
1 'polypeptide(L)'
;LVKKHQTHLTDELERKIIALFSLGTSYQDIRMHIEDLYGIHVSNGTINAVTDKLLPELQAWRERPLEAVYPIVWLDAIHYKIKENGRFISKAVYTILGLNIDGK
;
A
#
# COMPACT_ATOMS: atom_id res chain seq x y z
N LEU A 1 28.34 -4.47 -6.77
CA LEU A 1 28.38 -5.49 -7.86
C LEU A 1 26.96 -5.69 -8.37
N VAL A 2 26.66 -5.27 -9.59
CA VAL A 2 25.33 -5.45 -10.23
C VAL A 2 25.28 -6.84 -10.86
N LYS A 3 24.25 -7.63 -10.55
CA LYS A 3 24.11 -9.02 -11.06
C LYS A 3 23.60 -9.03 -12.50
N LYS A 4 23.98 -10.04 -13.28
CA LYS A 4 23.47 -10.25 -14.64
C LYS A 4 21.95 -10.51 -14.57
N HIS A 5 21.16 -9.81 -15.39
CA HIS A 5 19.69 -9.75 -15.32
C HIS A 5 19.11 -9.04 -14.08
N GLN A 6 19.87 -8.18 -13.41
CA GLN A 6 19.32 -7.31 -12.38
C GLN A 6 18.41 -6.24 -13.02
N THR A 7 17.12 -6.57 -13.12
CA THR A 7 16.01 -5.68 -13.49
C THR A 7 15.43 -4.91 -12.30
N HIS A 8 15.94 -5.17 -11.10
CA HIS A 8 15.49 -4.51 -9.88
C HIS A 8 16.06 -3.10 -9.79
N LEU A 9 15.17 -2.13 -9.58
CA LEU A 9 15.50 -0.81 -9.05
C LEU A 9 16.39 -0.97 -7.80
N THR A 10 17.26 0.01 -7.52
CA THR A 10 17.99 0.03 -6.25
C THR A 10 17.01 -0.04 -5.08
N ASP A 11 17.32 -0.79 -4.02
CA ASP A 11 16.44 -0.93 -2.83
C ASP A 11 16.00 0.41 -2.25
N GLU A 12 16.85 1.45 -2.39
CA GLU A 12 16.54 2.83 -2.03
C GLU A 12 15.38 3.40 -2.84
N LEU A 13 15.36 3.18 -4.15
CA LEU A 13 14.33 3.70 -5.05
C LEU A 13 13.00 2.99 -4.81
N GLU A 14 13.00 1.69 -4.53
CA GLU A 14 11.78 0.96 -4.14
C GLU A 14 11.18 1.53 -2.85
N ARG A 15 12.01 1.83 -1.85
CA ARG A 15 11.55 2.48 -0.61
C ARG A 15 10.96 3.86 -0.86
N LYS A 16 11.52 4.64 -1.79
CA LYS A 16 10.96 5.94 -2.18
C LYS A 16 9.61 5.80 -2.87
N ILE A 17 9.46 4.81 -3.76
CA ILE A 17 8.17 4.51 -4.41
C ILE A 17 7.12 4.14 -3.35
N ILE A 18 7.45 3.26 -2.41
CA ILE A 18 6.54 2.88 -1.30
C ILE A 18 6.17 4.09 -0.45
N ALA A 19 7.14 4.95 -0.11
CA ALA A 19 6.88 6.17 0.65
C ALA A 19 5.92 7.12 -0.08
N LEU A 20 6.14 7.39 -1.36
CA LEU A 20 5.24 8.25 -2.14
C LEU A 20 3.84 7.63 -2.28
N PHE A 21 3.77 6.31 -2.47
CA PHE A 21 2.49 5.61 -2.48
C PHE A 21 1.74 5.75 -1.15
N SER A 22 2.44 5.63 -0.01
CA SER A 22 1.85 5.79 1.32
C SER A 22 1.33 7.21 1.60
N LEU A 23 1.87 8.21 0.90
CA LEU A 23 1.40 9.61 0.97
C LEU A 23 0.17 9.88 0.09
N GLY A 24 -0.34 8.87 -0.62
CA GLY A 24 -1.51 9.00 -1.50
C GLY A 24 -1.19 9.62 -2.86
N THR A 25 0.08 9.67 -3.25
CA THR A 25 0.50 10.16 -4.57
C THR A 25 0.02 9.21 -5.67
N SER A 26 -0.55 9.75 -6.76
CA SER A 26 -1.01 8.93 -7.88
C SER A 26 0.17 8.25 -8.57
N TYR A 27 -0.04 7.11 -9.24
CA TYR A 27 1.07 6.43 -9.94
C TYR A 27 1.70 7.28 -11.04
N GLN A 28 0.90 8.13 -11.68
CA GLN A 28 1.41 9.06 -12.68
C GLN A 28 2.35 10.09 -12.03
N ASP A 29 1.98 10.63 -10.87
CA ASP A 29 2.79 11.59 -10.12
C ASP A 29 4.04 10.93 -9.55
N ILE A 30 3.93 9.71 -9.00
CA ILE A 30 5.09 8.93 -8.54
C ILE A 30 6.10 8.79 -9.67
N ARG A 31 5.64 8.41 -10.87
CA ARG A 31 6.53 8.27 -12.04
C ARG A 31 7.21 9.60 -12.38
N MET A 32 6.46 10.69 -12.45
CA MET A 32 7.02 12.02 -12.73
C MET A 32 8.05 12.43 -11.68
N HIS A 33 7.77 12.19 -10.40
CA HIS A 33 8.71 12.49 -9.31
C HIS A 33 10.00 11.67 -9.39
N ILE A 34 9.90 10.37 -9.72
CA ILE A 34 11.09 9.53 -9.88
C ILE A 34 11.92 9.97 -11.08
N GLU A 35 11.28 10.31 -12.18
CA GLU A 35 11.96 10.80 -13.38
C GLU A 35 12.66 12.15 -13.14
N ASP A 36 12.00 13.08 -12.45
CA ASP A 36 12.55 14.41 -12.15
C ASP A 36 13.76 14.34 -11.18
N LEU A 37 13.66 13.53 -10.12
CA LEU A 37 14.71 13.45 -9.10
C LEU A 37 15.89 12.56 -9.51
N TYR A 38 15.63 11.48 -10.25
CA TYR A 38 16.63 10.43 -10.50
C TYR A 38 16.93 10.23 -11.99
N GLY A 39 16.20 10.87 -12.92
CA GLY A 39 16.37 10.67 -14.36
C GLY A 39 15.97 9.27 -14.85
N ILE A 40 15.22 8.52 -14.04
CA ILE A 40 14.86 7.13 -14.32
C ILE A 40 13.38 7.06 -14.72
N HIS A 41 13.11 6.50 -15.89
CA HIS A 41 11.74 6.16 -16.27
C HIS A 41 11.30 4.84 -15.65
N VAL A 42 10.22 4.88 -14.88
CA VAL A 42 9.55 3.70 -14.33
C VAL A 42 8.18 3.50 -14.96
N SER A 43 7.83 2.25 -15.26
CA SER A 43 6.52 1.90 -15.79
C SER A 43 5.48 1.73 -14.67
N ASN A 44 4.19 1.86 -14.98
CA ASN A 44 3.12 1.54 -14.03
C ASN A 44 3.19 0.08 -13.56
N GLY A 45 3.60 -0.85 -14.44
CA GLY A 45 3.81 -2.25 -14.08
C GLY A 45 4.94 -2.41 -13.05
N THR A 46 6.00 -1.61 -13.15
CA THR A 46 7.09 -1.58 -12.18
C THR A 46 6.64 -1.04 -10.83
N ILE A 47 5.89 0.07 -10.82
CA ILE A 47 5.34 0.64 -9.58
C ILE A 47 4.41 -0.37 -8.91
N ASN A 48 3.51 -1.01 -9.67
CA ASN A 48 2.65 -2.09 -9.19
C ASN A 48 3.44 -3.24 -8.59
N ALA A 49 4.46 -3.74 -9.29
CA ALA A 49 5.28 -4.84 -8.80
C ALA A 49 6.02 -4.48 -7.49
N VAL A 50 6.40 -3.21 -7.31
CA VAL A 50 7.01 -2.72 -6.07
C VAL A 50 5.97 -2.64 -4.95
N THR A 51 4.77 -2.08 -5.20
CA THR A 51 3.70 -2.00 -4.20
C THR A 51 3.15 -3.37 -3.81
N ASP A 52 3.12 -4.32 -4.75
CA ASP A 52 2.64 -5.70 -4.51
C ASP A 52 3.54 -6.47 -3.54
N LYS A 53 4.80 -6.04 -3.34
CA LYS A 53 5.68 -6.61 -2.31
C LYS A 53 5.15 -6.38 -0.89
N LEU A 54 4.23 -5.44 -0.69
CA LEU A 54 3.57 -5.21 0.61
C LEU A 54 2.45 -6.23 0.89
N LEU A 55 1.95 -6.95 -0.13
CA LEU A 55 0.83 -7.89 0.04
C LEU A 55 1.09 -8.97 1.11
N PRO A 56 2.26 -9.62 1.19
CA PRO A 56 2.54 -10.59 2.24
C PRO A 56 2.55 -9.97 3.64
N GLU A 57 3.09 -8.75 3.78
CA GLU A 57 3.12 -8.02 5.05
C GLU A 57 1.71 -7.62 5.50
N LEU A 58 0.88 -7.15 4.56
CA LEU A 58 -0.54 -6.85 4.80
C LEU A 58 -1.32 -8.09 5.23
N GLN A 59 -1.03 -9.25 4.60
CA GLN A 59 -1.66 -10.51 4.99
C GLN A 59 -1.24 -10.92 6.41
N ALA A 60 0.05 -10.87 6.72
CA ALA A 60 0.57 -11.18 8.05
C ALA A 60 -0.01 -10.24 9.12
N TRP A 61 -0.13 -8.95 8.81
CA TRP A 61 -0.77 -7.97 9.68
C TRP A 61 -2.25 -8.28 9.90
N ARG A 62 -2.98 -8.72 8.87
CA ARG A 62 -4.40 -9.09 8.99
C ARG A 62 -4.61 -10.36 9.81
N GLU A 63 -3.68 -11.31 9.73
CA GLU A 63 -3.71 -12.59 10.44
C GLU A 63 -3.06 -12.54 11.82
N ARG A 64 -2.59 -11.36 12.26
CA ARG A 64 -1.95 -11.19 13.56
C ARG A 64 -2.88 -11.63 14.70
N PRO A 65 -2.34 -12.24 15.77
CA PRO A 65 -3.15 -12.56 16.95
C PRO A 65 -3.67 -11.27 17.58
N LEU A 66 -4.94 -11.31 17.99
CA LEU A 66 -5.59 -10.24 18.73
C LEU A 66 -5.62 -10.58 20.21
N GLU A 67 -5.76 -9.56 21.05
CA GLU A 67 -5.97 -9.75 22.49
C GLU A 67 -7.37 -10.32 22.75
N ALA A 68 -7.53 -10.99 23.89
CA ALA A 68 -8.80 -11.62 24.25
C ALA A 68 -9.91 -10.60 24.57
N VAL A 69 -9.55 -9.37 25.00
CA VAL A 69 -10.50 -8.37 25.48
C VAL A 69 -10.14 -6.97 24.96
N TYR A 70 -11.12 -6.32 24.35
CA TYR A 70 -11.09 -4.90 23.96
C TYR A 70 -12.27 -4.19 24.63
N PRO A 71 -12.07 -3.37 25.69
CA PRO A 71 -13.17 -2.70 26.38
C PRO A 71 -14.04 -1.81 25.49
N ILE A 72 -13.44 -1.21 24.44
CA ILE A 72 -14.15 -0.36 23.48
C ILE A 72 -13.74 -0.75 22.07
N VAL A 73 -14.71 -0.85 21.17
CA VAL A 73 -14.49 -1.10 19.74
C VAL A 73 -15.33 -0.13 18.92
N TRP A 74 -14.70 0.53 17.95
CA TRP A 74 -15.35 1.34 16.94
C TRP A 74 -15.40 0.59 15.62
N LEU A 75 -16.53 0.74 14.92
CA LEU A 75 -16.72 0.28 13.56
C LEU A 75 -17.06 1.49 12.70
N ASP A 76 -16.26 1.73 11.67
CA ASP A 76 -16.48 2.79 10.68
C ASP A 76 -16.55 2.19 9.27
N ALA A 77 -17.19 2.92 8.34
CA ALA A 77 -17.35 2.51 6.95
C ALA A 77 -17.16 3.69 5.99
N ILE A 78 -16.15 3.59 5.12
CA ILE A 78 -15.90 4.57 4.06
C ILE A 78 -16.31 3.97 2.72
N HIS A 79 -17.14 4.69 1.96
CA HIS A 79 -17.61 4.24 0.65
C HIS A 79 -16.68 4.70 -0.47
N TYR A 80 -16.13 3.75 -1.22
CA TYR A 80 -15.31 4.01 -2.40
C TYR A 80 -16.01 3.55 -3.67
N LYS A 81 -15.79 4.29 -4.77
CA LYS A 81 -16.18 3.85 -6.11
C LYS A 81 -15.08 2.97 -6.67
N ILE A 82 -15.40 1.69 -6.89
CA ILE A 82 -14.46 0.74 -7.47
C ILE A 82 -15.00 0.20 -8.79
N LYS A 83 -14.09 -0.17 -9.69
CA LYS A 83 -14.44 -0.81 -10.96
C LYS A 83 -14.45 -2.32 -10.79
N GLU A 84 -15.62 -2.93 -10.93
CA GLU A 84 -15.82 -4.38 -10.86
C GLU A 84 -16.59 -4.82 -12.11
N ASN A 85 -16.10 -5.85 -12.82
CA ASN A 85 -16.71 -6.37 -14.06
C ASN A 85 -17.06 -5.27 -15.08
N GLY A 86 -16.18 -4.26 -15.20
CA GLY A 86 -16.34 -3.15 -16.14
C GLY A 86 -17.30 -2.04 -15.70
N ARG A 87 -17.94 -2.14 -14.54
CA ARG A 87 -18.87 -1.13 -14.00
C ARG A 87 -18.33 -0.49 -12.72
N PHE A 88 -18.60 0.79 -12.53
CA PHE A 88 -18.29 1.47 -11.28
C PHE A 88 -19.41 1.21 -10.26
N ILE A 89 -19.04 0.60 -9.14
CA ILE A 89 -19.95 0.30 -8.03
C ILE A 89 -19.41 0.92 -6.75
N SER A 90 -20.33 1.27 -5.85
CA SER A 90 -19.97 1.75 -4.51
C SER A 90 -19.74 0.54 -3.61
N LYS A 91 -18.57 0.42 -2.99
CA LYS A 91 -18.32 -0.56 -1.93
C LYS A 91 -17.89 0.15 -0.66
N ALA A 92 -18.35 -0.37 0.48
CA ALA A 92 -17.92 0.09 1.79
C ALA A 92 -16.65 -0.67 2.21
N VAL A 93 -15.64 0.08 2.65
CA VAL A 93 -14.48 -0.44 3.36
C VAL A 93 -14.75 -0.24 4.84
N TYR A 94 -14.86 -1.35 5.57
CA TYR A 94 -15.08 -1.35 7.01
C TYR A 94 -13.76 -1.30 7.75
N THR A 95 -13.63 -0.38 8.70
CA THR A 95 -12.47 -0.27 9.60
C THR A 95 -12.92 -0.56 11.02
N ILE A 96 -12.18 -1.43 11.71
CA ILE A 96 -12.42 -1.78 13.11
C ILE A 96 -11.24 -1.26 13.92
N LEU A 97 -11.52 -0.42 14.90
CA LEU A 97 -10.54 0.08 15.86
C LEU A 97 -10.92 -0.45 17.25
N GLY A 98 -10.00 -1.14 17.91
CA GLY A 98 -10.19 -1.62 19.28
C GLY A 98 -9.25 -0.90 20.23
N LEU A 99 -9.77 -0.46 21.38
CA LEU A 99 -8.98 0.00 22.51
C LEU A 99 -8.72 -1.20 23.43
N ASN A 100 -7.47 -1.51 23.72
CA ASN A 100 -7.12 -2.58 24.64
C ASN A 100 -7.14 -2.12 26.11
N ILE A 101 -6.87 -3.05 27.04
CA ILE A 101 -6.88 -2.75 28.49
C ILE A 101 -5.79 -1.75 28.92
N ASP A 102 -4.72 -1.62 28.14
CA ASP A 102 -3.63 -0.67 28.37
C ASP A 102 -3.95 0.73 27.80
N GLY A 103 -5.11 0.90 27.17
CA GLY A 103 -5.50 2.15 26.52
C GLY A 103 -4.81 2.40 25.18
N LYS A 104 -4.42 1.33 24.46
CA LYS A 104 -3.79 1.38 23.13
C LYS A 104 -4.71 0.86 22.03
#